data_AF-A0A7C4HNY5-F1
#
_entry.id   AF-A0A7C4HNY5-F1
#
_cell.length_a   1.000
_cell.length_b   1.000
_cell.length_c   1.000
_cell.angle_alpha   90.00
_cell.angle_beta   90.00
_cell.angle_gamma   90.00
#
_symmetry.space_group_name_H-M   'P 1'
#
loop_
_entity.id
_entity.type
_entity.pdbx_description
1 polymer ?
#
loop_
_entity_poly.entity_id
_entity_poly.type
_entity_poly.pdbx_seq_one_letter_code
_entity_poly.pdbx_strand_id
1 'polypeptide(L)'
;MKNKYHEVVSDEYTAGIAFLCRVINFLEDVLEDAECDDIYVNSVALNARTVVLHAVRCKYDVFESIEVFQDRYRVNVKEGIGDLPLRELYEHVIDYYKKTLHRRMKQYAWKTHISGVEYYLGVLFNGKGFLIEGEKNKVILPGTPQCFSAHTHPLDPPVPSKNDVKAVNRILVDRGIGHVIEAVRSSLAIYRVRPLSLRDYETLKSLEKKGSFVEMIARTADGAAIRARYIH
;
A
#
# COMPACT_ATOMS: atom_id res chain seq x y z
N MET A 1 -30.16 7.15 17.25
CA MET A 1 -29.08 6.83 16.28
C MET A 1 -27.99 6.09 17.04
N LYS A 2 -27.61 4.88 16.63
CA LYS A 2 -26.40 4.22 17.17
C LYS A 2 -25.19 4.93 16.57
N ASN A 3 -24.24 5.35 17.40
CA ASN A 3 -22.97 5.88 16.93
C ASN A 3 -22.18 4.73 16.28
N LYS A 4 -21.84 4.85 14.99
CA LYS A 4 -20.94 3.92 14.30
C LYS A 4 -19.55 4.01 14.92
N TYR A 5 -18.89 2.86 15.10
CA TYR A 5 -17.54 2.83 15.65
C TYR A 5 -16.56 3.57 14.73
N HIS A 6 -15.73 4.42 15.35
CA HIS A 6 -14.61 5.08 14.69
C HIS A 6 -13.49 5.28 15.69
N GLU A 7 -12.26 5.14 15.22
CA GLU A 7 -11.04 5.28 16.02
C GLU A 7 -9.97 5.95 15.17
N VAL A 8 -9.26 6.91 15.76
CA VAL A 8 -8.00 7.41 15.19
C VAL A 8 -6.88 6.57 15.78
N VAL A 9 -6.11 5.93 14.91
CA VAL A 9 -4.97 5.08 15.29
C VAL A 9 -3.71 5.90 15.09
N SER A 10 -2.88 6.02 16.12
CA SER A 10 -1.59 6.71 16.02
C SER A 10 -0.55 5.91 16.80
N ASP A 11 0.00 4.89 16.16
CA ASP A 11 0.96 3.96 16.74
C ASP A 11 2.19 3.77 15.85
N GLU A 12 3.20 3.07 16.36
CA GLU A 12 4.45 2.81 15.64
C GLU A 12 4.23 2.01 14.33
N TYR A 13 3.16 1.22 14.27
CA TYR A 13 2.81 0.36 13.14
C TYR A 13 2.26 1.17 11.96
N THR A 14 1.27 2.02 12.21
CA THR A 14 0.74 2.96 11.23
C THR A 14 1.80 3.95 10.78
N ALA A 15 2.63 4.45 11.71
CA ALA A 15 3.80 5.25 11.37
C ALA A 15 4.83 4.49 10.51
N GLY A 16 5.01 3.18 10.76
CA GLY A 16 5.91 2.27 10.01
C GLY A 16 5.52 2.14 8.55
N ILE A 17 4.28 1.75 8.30
CA ILE A 17 3.73 1.63 6.95
C ILE A 17 3.83 2.97 6.23
N ALA A 18 3.42 4.07 6.87
CA ALA A 18 3.47 5.38 6.24
C ALA A 18 4.90 5.80 5.87
N PHE A 19 5.88 5.53 6.72
CA PHE A 19 7.29 5.79 6.41
C PHE A 19 7.74 5.01 5.17
N LEU A 20 7.51 3.69 5.13
CA LEU A 20 7.88 2.88 3.96
C LEU A 20 7.19 3.37 2.68
N CYS A 21 5.90 3.72 2.75
CA CYS A 21 5.18 4.24 1.59
C CYS A 21 5.74 5.58 1.10
N ARG A 22 6.13 6.48 2.01
CA ARG A 22 6.76 7.75 1.64
C ARG A 22 8.15 7.54 1.03
N VAL A 23 8.94 6.61 1.59
CA VAL A 23 10.24 6.24 1.02
C VAL A 23 10.07 5.68 -0.38
N ILE A 24 9.14 4.74 -0.60
CA ILE A 24 8.90 4.19 -1.94
C ILE A 24 8.54 5.32 -2.92
N ASN A 25 7.52 6.14 -2.60
CA ASN A 25 7.09 7.20 -3.51
C ASN A 25 8.18 8.26 -3.77
N PHE A 26 9.04 8.52 -2.80
CA PHE A 26 10.23 9.36 -2.97
C PHE A 26 11.22 8.74 -3.97
N LEU A 27 11.54 7.45 -3.78
CA LEU A 27 12.46 6.74 -4.67
C LEU A 27 11.90 6.57 -6.07
N GLU A 28 10.57 6.41 -6.23
CA GLU A 28 9.91 6.39 -7.54
C GLU A 28 10.17 7.71 -8.29
N ASP A 29 9.96 8.85 -7.64
CA ASP A 29 10.16 10.17 -8.26
C ASP A 29 11.65 10.42 -8.56
N VAL A 30 12.58 10.04 -7.67
CA VAL A 30 14.03 10.17 -7.92
C VAL A 30 14.50 9.27 -9.06
N LEU A 31 14.03 8.02 -9.12
CA LEU A 31 14.38 7.08 -10.18
C LEU A 31 13.96 7.62 -11.56
N GLU A 32 12.73 8.17 -11.63
CA GLU A 32 12.17 8.73 -12.86
C GLU A 32 12.90 10.02 -13.28
N ASP A 33 13.12 10.94 -12.34
CA ASP A 33 13.72 12.25 -12.62
C ASP A 33 15.20 12.15 -13.00
N ALA A 34 15.99 11.35 -12.28
CA ALA A 34 17.42 11.16 -12.57
C ALA A 34 17.69 10.16 -13.71
N GLU A 35 16.63 9.53 -14.26
CA GLU A 35 16.69 8.45 -15.25
C GLU A 35 17.73 7.37 -14.85
N CYS A 36 17.62 6.82 -13.64
CA CYS A 36 18.50 5.76 -13.14
C CYS A 36 18.00 4.37 -13.54
N ASP A 37 18.91 3.41 -13.68
CA ASP A 37 18.55 2.01 -13.95
C ASP A 37 17.92 1.32 -12.72
N ASP A 38 18.43 1.62 -11.53
CA ASP A 38 17.89 1.12 -10.26
C ASP A 38 18.32 2.02 -9.09
N ILE A 39 17.61 1.90 -7.97
CA ILE A 39 17.97 2.54 -6.70
C ILE A 39 17.88 1.52 -5.57
N TYR A 40 18.93 1.49 -4.76
CA TYR A 40 19.06 0.68 -3.57
C TYR A 40 19.01 1.55 -2.33
N VAL A 41 18.46 1.01 -1.26
CA VAL A 41 18.53 1.59 0.08
C VAL A 41 19.28 0.67 1.03
N ASN A 42 19.89 1.24 2.06
CA ASN A 42 20.48 0.45 3.13
C ASN A 42 19.39 -0.10 4.07
N SER A 43 19.26 -1.41 4.14
CA SER A 43 18.23 -2.12 4.92
C SER A 43 18.34 -1.85 6.43
N VAL A 44 19.57 -1.78 6.96
CA VAL A 44 19.84 -1.51 8.38
C VAL A 44 19.45 -0.07 8.74
N ALA A 45 19.85 0.90 7.92
CA ALA A 45 19.47 2.30 8.12
C ALA A 45 17.95 2.49 8.00
N LEU A 46 17.31 1.81 7.03
CA LEU A 46 15.87 1.86 6.82
C LEU A 46 15.09 1.37 8.04
N ASN A 47 15.54 0.28 8.68
CA ASN A 47 14.97 -0.22 9.93
C ASN A 47 15.10 0.80 11.07
N ALA A 48 16.18 1.60 11.07
CA ALA A 48 16.38 2.74 11.96
C ALA A 48 15.69 4.04 11.48
N ARG A 49 14.73 3.94 10.55
CA ARG A 49 13.96 5.09 10.00
C ARG A 49 14.81 6.14 9.28
N THR A 50 15.98 5.74 8.78
CA THR A 50 16.91 6.59 8.03
C THR A 50 17.02 6.08 6.61
N VAL A 51 17.06 6.97 5.61
CA VAL A 51 17.24 6.57 4.22
C VAL A 51 18.69 6.82 3.81
N VAL A 52 19.40 5.73 3.52
CA VAL A 52 20.72 5.79 2.88
C VAL A 52 20.56 5.22 1.48
N LEU A 53 20.82 6.04 0.48
CA LEU A 53 20.50 5.78 -0.92
C LEU A 53 21.78 5.48 -1.72
N HIS A 54 21.68 4.49 -2.60
CA HIS A 54 22.68 4.16 -3.62
C HIS A 54 21.99 4.04 -4.97
N ALA A 55 22.28 4.98 -5.88
CA ALA A 55 21.71 4.99 -7.22
C ALA A 55 22.65 4.33 -8.24
N VAL A 56 22.08 3.64 -9.23
CA VAL A 56 22.84 2.88 -10.22
C VAL A 56 22.63 3.46 -11.60
N ARG A 57 23.74 3.82 -12.27
CA ARG A 57 23.81 4.27 -13.67
C ARG A 57 22.71 5.29 -14.02
N CYS A 58 22.77 6.45 -13.36
CA CYS A 58 21.88 7.57 -13.62
C CYS A 58 22.38 8.41 -14.80
N LYS A 59 21.45 8.96 -15.57
CA LYS A 59 21.76 9.90 -16.66
C LYS A 59 21.92 11.32 -16.15
N TYR A 60 21.14 11.72 -15.15
CA TYR A 60 21.24 13.03 -14.50
C TYR A 60 21.75 12.91 -13.06
N ASP A 61 22.04 14.07 -12.46
CA ASP A 61 22.53 14.14 -11.09
C ASP A 61 21.42 13.75 -10.10
N VAL A 62 21.63 12.65 -9.39
CA VAL A 62 20.68 12.15 -8.39
C VAL A 62 20.53 13.11 -7.21
N PHE A 63 21.55 13.92 -6.90
CA PHE A 63 21.48 14.85 -5.77
C PHE A 63 20.47 15.97 -6.01
N GLU A 64 20.40 16.48 -7.24
CA GLU A 64 19.39 17.47 -7.61
C GLU A 64 17.97 16.90 -7.40
N SER A 65 17.72 15.66 -7.87
CA SER A 65 16.44 14.98 -7.66
C SER A 65 16.14 14.75 -6.17
N ILE A 66 17.13 14.33 -5.37
CA ILE A 66 16.98 14.15 -3.92
C ILE A 66 16.55 15.47 -3.25
N GLU A 67 17.23 16.58 -3.58
CA GLU A 67 16.93 17.89 -3.02
C GLU A 67 15.52 18.37 -3.36
N VAL A 68 15.06 18.13 -4.59
CA VAL A 68 13.71 18.49 -5.04
C VAL A 68 12.62 17.70 -4.28
N PHE A 69 12.84 16.40 -4.03
CA PHE A 69 11.76 15.53 -3.53
C PHE A 69 11.79 15.25 -2.02
N GLN A 70 12.94 15.39 -1.33
CA GLN A 70 13.07 15.00 0.08
C GLN A 70 12.06 15.70 1.02
N ASP A 71 11.83 17.00 0.82
CA ASP A 71 10.91 17.79 1.64
C ASP A 71 9.45 17.45 1.34
N ARG A 72 9.14 17.21 0.07
CA ARG A 72 7.79 16.79 -0.39
C ARG A 72 7.35 15.51 0.32
N TYR A 73 8.26 14.55 0.47
CA TYR A 73 7.98 13.26 1.12
C TYR A 73 8.35 13.21 2.60
N ARG A 74 8.95 14.27 3.15
CA ARG A 74 9.43 14.32 4.54
C ARG A 74 10.31 13.12 4.86
N VAL A 75 11.31 12.90 4.01
CA VAL A 75 12.30 11.82 4.14
C VAL A 75 13.67 12.46 4.19
N ASN A 76 14.47 12.14 5.20
CA ASN A 76 15.86 12.59 5.27
C ASN A 76 16.76 11.55 4.62
N VAL A 77 17.51 11.97 3.60
CA VAL A 77 18.31 11.07 2.77
C VAL A 77 19.79 11.39 2.93
N LYS A 78 20.60 10.34 2.96
CA LYS A 78 22.05 10.41 2.87
C LYS A 78 22.52 9.52 1.74
N GLU A 79 23.60 9.90 1.09
CA GLU A 79 24.27 8.98 0.18
C GLU A 79 25.03 7.90 0.99
N GLY A 80 25.06 6.69 0.46
CA GLY A 80 25.90 5.62 0.99
C GLY A 80 25.69 4.32 0.24
N ILE A 81 26.06 3.20 0.86
CA ILE A 81 25.92 1.87 0.25
C ILE A 81 24.54 1.30 0.58
N GLY A 82 23.77 0.98 -0.46
CA GLY A 82 22.48 0.29 -0.39
C GLY A 82 22.61 -1.18 -0.77
N ASP A 83 21.82 -2.02 -0.10
CA ASP A 83 21.75 -3.48 -0.27
C ASP A 83 20.35 -3.98 -0.65
N LEU A 84 19.33 -3.12 -0.55
CA LEU A 84 17.93 -3.46 -0.78
C LEU A 84 17.37 -2.68 -1.99
N PRO A 85 17.05 -3.32 -3.12
CA PRO A 85 16.52 -2.62 -4.30
C PRO A 85 15.09 -2.11 -4.07
N LEU A 86 14.71 -1.02 -4.74
CA LEU A 86 13.37 -0.40 -4.65
C LEU A 86 12.24 -1.42 -4.83
N ARG A 87 12.38 -2.34 -5.79
CA ARG A 87 11.36 -3.38 -6.06
C ARG A 87 11.03 -4.25 -4.85
N GLU A 88 11.97 -4.47 -3.94
CA GLU A 88 11.77 -5.28 -2.75
C GLU A 88 11.09 -4.49 -1.61
N LEU A 89 11.15 -3.15 -1.65
CA LEU A 89 10.47 -2.31 -0.66
C LEU A 89 8.95 -2.44 -0.71
N TYR A 90 8.37 -2.65 -1.88
CA TYR A 90 6.92 -2.87 -2.00
C TYR A 90 6.47 -4.11 -1.22
N GLU A 91 7.24 -5.20 -1.31
CA GLU A 91 7.01 -6.43 -0.56
C GLU A 91 7.19 -6.21 0.95
N HIS A 92 8.19 -5.42 1.33
CA HIS A 92 8.41 -5.05 2.73
C HIS A 92 7.21 -4.35 3.37
N VAL A 93 6.41 -3.57 2.62
CA VAL A 93 5.17 -2.97 3.16
C VAL A 93 4.17 -4.05 3.56
N ILE A 94 4.02 -5.09 2.73
CA ILE A 94 3.10 -6.21 2.99
C ILE A 94 3.58 -7.05 4.17
N ASP A 95 4.87 -7.34 4.22
CA ASP A 95 5.45 -8.10 5.32
C ASP A 95 5.40 -7.33 6.65
N TYR A 96 5.60 -6.01 6.61
CA TYR A 96 5.44 -5.15 7.78
C TYR A 96 3.98 -5.13 8.25
N TYR A 97 3.00 -5.00 7.35
CA TYR A 97 1.59 -5.11 7.67
C TYR A 97 1.26 -6.44 8.35
N LYS A 98 1.72 -7.56 7.76
CA LYS A 98 1.53 -8.92 8.28
C LYS A 98 2.04 -9.07 9.71
N LYS A 99 3.21 -8.49 10.01
CA LYS A 99 3.83 -8.55 11.35
C LYS A 99 3.16 -7.64 12.39
N THR A 100 2.37 -6.65 11.95
CA THR A 100 1.90 -5.56 12.84
C THR A 100 0.38 -5.43 12.88
N LEU A 101 -0.23 -4.88 11.83
CA LEU A 101 -1.65 -4.53 11.79
C LEU A 101 -2.56 -5.70 11.45
N HIS A 102 -2.02 -6.74 10.81
CA HIS A 102 -2.79 -7.90 10.37
C HIS A 102 -3.57 -8.56 11.52
N ARG A 103 -2.91 -8.85 12.66
CA ARG A 103 -3.58 -9.44 13.83
C ARG A 103 -4.74 -8.59 14.34
N ARG A 104 -4.59 -7.26 14.34
CA ARG A 104 -5.66 -6.32 14.72
C ARG A 104 -6.83 -6.48 13.76
N MET A 105 -6.58 -6.47 12.45
CA MET A 105 -7.65 -6.63 11.46
C MET A 105 -8.33 -8.00 11.51
N LYS A 106 -7.61 -9.09 11.84
CA LYS A 106 -8.23 -10.41 12.06
C LYS A 106 -9.24 -10.41 13.21
N GLN A 107 -9.02 -9.63 14.27
CA GLN A 107 -10.01 -9.48 15.34
C GLN A 107 -11.30 -8.80 14.82
N TYR A 108 -11.17 -7.83 13.91
CA TYR A 108 -12.31 -7.21 13.26
C TYR A 108 -12.96 -8.12 12.20
N ALA A 109 -12.20 -8.97 11.52
CA ALA A 109 -12.75 -9.97 10.61
C ALA A 109 -13.67 -10.96 11.34
N TRP A 110 -13.29 -11.38 12.56
CA TRP A 110 -14.18 -12.17 13.43
C TRP A 110 -15.47 -11.44 13.81
N LYS A 111 -15.38 -10.15 14.18
CA LYS A 111 -16.58 -9.32 14.44
C LYS A 111 -17.47 -9.22 13.20
N THR A 112 -16.87 -9.07 12.02
CA THR A 112 -17.55 -9.00 10.72
C THR A 112 -18.27 -10.30 10.40
N HIS A 113 -17.61 -11.44 10.61
CA HIS A 113 -18.21 -12.75 10.38
C HIS A 113 -19.47 -12.99 11.23
N ILE A 114 -19.47 -12.53 12.49
CA ILE A 114 -20.61 -12.70 13.41
C ILE A 114 -21.75 -11.71 13.09
N SER A 115 -21.41 -10.46 12.80
CA SER A 115 -22.41 -9.37 12.70
C SER A 115 -22.82 -9.00 11.27
N GLY A 116 -22.01 -9.36 10.28
CA GLY A 116 -22.07 -8.87 8.91
C GLY A 116 -21.61 -7.41 8.74
N VAL A 117 -21.10 -6.77 9.80
CA VAL A 117 -20.65 -5.37 9.77
C VAL A 117 -19.16 -5.33 9.44
N GLU A 118 -18.80 -4.70 8.32
CA GLU A 118 -17.42 -4.59 7.86
C GLU A 118 -16.70 -3.41 8.52
N TYR A 119 -15.38 -3.52 8.64
CA TYR A 119 -14.48 -2.52 9.19
C TYR A 119 -13.41 -2.18 8.18
N TYR A 120 -12.97 -0.92 8.21
CA TYR A 120 -11.95 -0.41 7.31
C TYR A 120 -10.87 0.34 8.07
N LEU A 121 -9.63 -0.07 7.84
CA LEU A 121 -8.41 0.57 8.29
C LEU A 121 -7.80 1.35 7.13
N GLY A 122 -7.62 2.65 7.32
CA GLY A 122 -6.81 3.49 6.43
C GLY A 122 -5.53 3.94 7.11
N VAL A 123 -4.41 3.94 6.40
CA VAL A 123 -3.14 4.53 6.85
C VAL A 123 -2.81 5.72 5.97
N LEU A 124 -2.65 6.88 6.60
CA LEU A 124 -2.33 8.14 5.92
C LEU A 124 -0.82 8.31 5.77
N PHE A 125 -0.40 9.09 4.78
CA PHE A 125 1.01 9.41 4.55
C PHE A 125 1.69 10.08 5.74
N ASN A 126 0.97 10.75 6.64
CA ASN A 126 1.56 11.36 7.83
C ASN A 126 1.80 10.40 9.00
N GLY A 127 1.50 9.11 8.85
CA GLY A 127 1.67 8.10 9.90
C GLY A 127 0.46 7.88 10.80
N LYS A 128 -0.59 8.70 10.67
CA LYS A 128 -1.87 8.44 11.35
C LYS A 128 -2.65 7.40 10.58
N GLY A 129 -3.40 6.57 11.28
CA GLY A 129 -4.43 5.71 10.72
C GLY A 129 -5.81 6.05 11.26
N PHE A 130 -6.83 5.46 10.64
CA PHE A 130 -8.18 5.48 11.13
C PHE A 130 -8.82 4.12 10.92
N LEU A 131 -9.65 3.71 11.87
CA LEU A 131 -10.44 2.49 11.79
C LEU A 131 -11.91 2.87 11.91
N ILE A 132 -12.71 2.49 10.92
CA ILE A 132 -14.12 2.87 10.85
C ILE A 132 -15.01 1.66 10.61
N GLU A 133 -16.19 1.70 11.21
CA GLU A 133 -17.28 0.78 10.92
C GLU A 133 -18.01 1.21 9.64
N GLY A 134 -18.19 0.24 8.74
CA GLY A 134 -19.00 0.39 7.55
C GLY A 134 -20.49 0.27 7.84
N GLU A 135 -21.22 -0.16 6.83
CA GLU A 135 -22.57 -0.67 6.89
C GLU A 135 -22.53 -2.20 6.76
N LYS A 136 -23.68 -2.84 7.00
CA LYS A 136 -23.80 -4.28 6.79
C LYS A 136 -23.45 -4.60 5.33
N ASN A 137 -22.40 -5.40 5.12
CA ASN A 137 -21.86 -5.80 3.82
C ASN A 137 -21.30 -4.66 2.94
N LYS A 138 -20.91 -3.51 3.50
CA LYS A 138 -20.30 -2.43 2.71
C LYS A 138 -19.49 -1.47 3.56
N VAL A 139 -18.30 -1.07 3.12
CA VAL A 139 -17.62 0.15 3.60
C VAL A 139 -17.68 1.26 2.54
N ILE A 140 -17.97 2.50 2.96
CA ILE A 140 -17.76 3.69 2.11
C ILE A 140 -16.39 4.28 2.46
N LEU A 141 -15.47 4.26 1.49
CA LEU A 141 -14.13 4.79 1.71
C LEU A 141 -14.13 6.32 1.70
N PRO A 142 -13.49 6.98 2.68
CA PRO A 142 -13.26 8.41 2.59
C PRO A 142 -12.34 8.71 1.41
N GLY A 143 -12.63 9.78 0.66
CA GLY A 143 -11.82 10.23 -0.48
C GLY A 143 -10.46 10.84 -0.11
N THR A 144 -10.02 10.65 1.13
CA THR A 144 -8.74 11.12 1.66
C THR A 144 -7.61 10.25 1.09
N PRO A 145 -6.52 10.83 0.56
CA PRO A 145 -5.37 10.05 0.10
C PRO A 145 -4.77 9.20 1.22
N GLN A 146 -4.57 7.91 0.94
CA GLN A 146 -4.07 6.92 1.90
C GLN A 146 -2.88 6.20 1.28
N CYS A 147 -1.88 5.91 2.09
CA CYS A 147 -0.71 5.20 1.63
C CYS A 147 -0.92 3.68 1.64
N PHE A 148 -1.83 3.20 2.48
CA PHE A 148 -2.17 1.79 2.63
C PHE A 148 -3.55 1.66 3.24
N SER A 149 -4.23 0.52 3.02
CA SER A 149 -5.48 0.25 3.71
C SER A 149 -5.77 -1.23 3.86
N ALA A 150 -6.77 -1.57 4.69
CA ALA A 150 -7.31 -2.91 4.79
C ALA A 150 -8.80 -2.86 5.13
N HIS A 151 -9.58 -3.85 4.71
CA HIS A 151 -10.95 -4.00 5.18
C HIS A 151 -11.34 -5.45 5.36
N THR A 152 -12.40 -5.68 6.12
CA THR A 152 -12.85 -7.02 6.47
C THR A 152 -13.99 -7.49 5.59
N HIS A 153 -14.00 -8.77 5.22
CA HIS A 153 -15.13 -9.44 4.57
C HIS A 153 -15.80 -10.45 5.51
N PRO A 154 -17.14 -10.64 5.40
CA PRO A 154 -17.86 -11.64 6.20
C PRO A 154 -17.64 -13.08 5.70
N LEU A 155 -17.26 -13.25 4.43
CA LEU A 155 -17.12 -14.56 3.76
C LEU A 155 -15.66 -14.88 3.43
N ASP A 156 -15.33 -16.16 3.53
CA ASP A 156 -14.09 -16.75 2.99
C ASP A 156 -14.40 -17.49 1.66
N PRO A 157 -13.53 -17.43 0.64
CA PRO A 157 -12.35 -16.57 0.55
C PRO A 157 -12.71 -15.08 0.36
N PRO A 158 -11.81 -14.13 0.72
CA PRO A 158 -12.02 -12.68 0.58
C PRO A 158 -11.94 -12.25 -0.89
N VAL A 159 -12.99 -12.54 -1.65
CA VAL A 159 -13.13 -12.12 -3.06
C VAL A 159 -13.64 -10.67 -3.09
N PRO A 160 -12.89 -9.71 -3.66
CA PRO A 160 -13.35 -8.33 -3.78
C PRO A 160 -14.57 -8.22 -4.70
N SER A 161 -15.51 -7.39 -4.26
CA SER A 161 -16.60 -6.89 -5.10
C SER A 161 -16.09 -5.88 -6.13
N LYS A 162 -16.95 -5.49 -7.08
CA LYS A 162 -16.67 -4.41 -8.03
C LYS A 162 -16.33 -3.08 -7.33
N ASN A 163 -16.94 -2.81 -6.17
CA ASN A 163 -16.66 -1.59 -5.41
C ASN A 163 -15.30 -1.64 -4.74
N ASP A 164 -14.90 -2.82 -4.25
CA ASP A 164 -13.57 -3.02 -3.66
C ASP A 164 -12.48 -2.84 -4.71
N VAL A 165 -12.66 -3.39 -5.91
CA VAL A 165 -11.71 -3.19 -7.02
C VAL A 165 -11.53 -1.70 -7.35
N LYS A 166 -12.62 -0.92 -7.43
CA LYS A 166 -12.55 0.53 -7.65
C LYS A 166 -11.84 1.27 -6.52
N ALA A 167 -12.12 0.88 -5.28
CA ALA A 167 -11.50 1.44 -4.09
C ALA A 167 -9.98 1.17 -4.08
N VAL A 168 -9.59 -0.07 -4.31
CA VAL A 168 -8.19 -0.48 -4.41
C VAL A 168 -7.48 0.30 -5.51
N ASN A 169 -8.04 0.32 -6.71
CA ASN A 169 -7.45 1.03 -7.84
C ASN A 169 -7.23 2.51 -7.54
N ARG A 170 -8.22 3.18 -6.94
CA ARG A 170 -8.08 4.58 -6.53
C ARG A 170 -6.88 4.77 -5.60
N ILE A 171 -6.73 3.91 -4.59
CA ILE A 171 -5.61 3.97 -3.67
C ILE A 171 -4.28 3.79 -4.39
N LEU A 172 -4.16 2.81 -5.30
CA LEU A 172 -2.92 2.56 -6.03
C LEU A 172 -2.56 3.73 -6.97
N VAL A 173 -3.56 4.36 -7.60
CA VAL A 173 -3.39 5.54 -8.44
C VAL A 173 -3.02 6.78 -7.62
N ASP A 174 -3.59 6.94 -6.43
CA ASP A 174 -3.30 8.03 -5.50
C ASP A 174 -2.00 7.80 -4.70
N ARG A 175 -1.01 7.10 -5.31
CA ARG A 175 0.31 6.74 -4.75
C ARG A 175 0.28 5.83 -3.52
N GLY A 176 -0.85 5.22 -3.20
CA GLY A 176 -0.94 4.16 -2.20
C GLY A 176 -0.19 2.91 -2.65
N ILE A 177 0.40 2.18 -1.72
CA ILE A 177 1.20 0.99 -2.03
C ILE A 177 0.32 -0.25 -2.15
N GLY A 178 -0.66 -0.41 -1.26
CA GLY A 178 -1.44 -1.63 -1.22
C GLY A 178 -2.69 -1.57 -0.37
N HIS A 179 -3.45 -2.65 -0.50
CA HIS A 179 -4.71 -2.88 0.17
C HIS A 179 -4.83 -4.36 0.57
N VAL A 180 -5.39 -4.64 1.75
CA VAL A 180 -5.62 -6.01 2.23
C VAL A 180 -7.09 -6.27 2.54
N ILE A 181 -7.62 -7.35 2.00
CA ILE A 181 -8.98 -7.83 2.31
C ILE A 181 -8.87 -8.98 3.29
N GLU A 182 -9.50 -8.82 4.45
CA GLU A 182 -9.35 -9.65 5.63
C GLU A 182 -10.63 -10.47 5.87
N ALA A 183 -10.58 -11.79 5.66
CA ALA A 183 -11.61 -12.71 6.11
C ALA A 183 -11.11 -13.52 7.31
N VAL A 184 -11.95 -14.38 7.88
CA VAL A 184 -11.58 -15.12 9.10
C VAL A 184 -10.45 -16.11 8.83
N ARG A 185 -10.48 -16.85 7.72
CA ARG A 185 -9.50 -17.91 7.43
C ARG A 185 -8.41 -17.49 6.45
N SER A 186 -8.66 -16.44 5.68
CA SER A 186 -7.74 -16.02 4.63
C SER A 186 -7.72 -14.51 4.45
N SER A 187 -6.65 -14.02 3.85
CA SER A 187 -6.40 -12.58 3.71
C SER A 187 -5.75 -12.37 2.36
N LEU A 188 -6.29 -11.44 1.55
CA LEU A 188 -5.80 -11.17 0.20
C LEU A 188 -5.14 -9.80 0.17
N ALA A 189 -3.84 -9.74 -0.12
CA ALA A 189 -3.11 -8.50 -0.34
C ALA A 189 -3.06 -8.17 -1.84
N ILE A 190 -3.39 -6.94 -2.19
CA ILE A 190 -3.30 -6.37 -3.55
C ILE A 190 -2.44 -5.11 -3.48
N TYR A 191 -1.32 -5.07 -4.22
CA TYR A 191 -0.33 -3.99 -4.07
C TYR A 191 0.51 -3.78 -5.32
N ARG A 192 1.10 -2.58 -5.44
CA ARG A 192 2.08 -2.24 -6.48
C ARG A 192 3.40 -2.99 -6.23
N VAL A 193 4.12 -3.35 -7.29
CA VAL A 193 5.48 -3.93 -7.20
C VAL A 193 6.53 -3.14 -7.99
N ARG A 194 6.10 -2.05 -8.64
CA ARG A 194 6.92 -1.08 -9.38
C ARG A 194 6.09 0.20 -9.64
N PRO A 195 6.71 1.31 -10.10
CA PRO A 195 5.96 2.47 -10.57
C PRO A 195 4.91 2.09 -11.62
N LEU A 196 3.73 2.73 -11.53
CA LEU A 196 2.65 2.53 -12.49
C LEU A 196 2.92 3.33 -13.75
N SER A 197 3.02 2.67 -14.89
CA SER A 197 3.04 3.32 -16.19
C SER A 197 1.63 3.76 -16.62
N LEU A 198 1.55 4.60 -17.65
CA LEU A 198 0.27 4.97 -18.27
C LEU A 198 -0.54 3.74 -18.72
N ARG A 199 0.13 2.71 -19.25
CA ARG A 199 -0.51 1.46 -19.68
C ARG A 199 -1.08 0.66 -18.51
N ASP A 200 -0.41 0.70 -17.36
CA ASP A 200 -0.91 0.07 -16.14
C ASP A 200 -2.20 0.78 -15.67
N TYR A 201 -2.22 2.12 -15.74
CA TYR A 201 -3.41 2.91 -15.42
C TYR A 201 -4.61 2.63 -16.33
N GLU A 202 -4.38 2.57 -17.65
CA GLU A 202 -5.42 2.19 -18.62
C GLU A 202 -5.97 0.79 -18.33
N THR A 203 -5.08 -0.13 -17.96
CA THR A 203 -5.45 -1.49 -17.57
C THR A 203 -6.33 -1.48 -16.33
N LEU A 204 -5.96 -0.74 -15.28
CA LEU A 204 -6.76 -0.60 -14.06
C LEU A 204 -8.16 -0.04 -14.35
N LYS A 205 -8.25 1.03 -15.14
CA LYS A 205 -9.54 1.59 -15.57
C LYS A 205 -10.41 0.60 -16.35
N SER A 206 -9.80 -0.23 -17.19
CA SER A 206 -10.54 -1.26 -17.93
C SER A 206 -11.13 -2.32 -16.99
N LEU A 207 -10.41 -2.69 -15.93
CA LEU A 207 -10.84 -3.66 -14.93
C LEU A 207 -12.01 -3.13 -14.10
N GLU A 208 -12.03 -1.84 -13.76
CA GLU A 208 -13.16 -1.21 -13.07
C GLU A 208 -14.47 -1.31 -13.86
N LYS A 209 -14.39 -1.18 -15.19
CA LYS A 209 -15.57 -1.26 -16.07
C LYS A 209 -16.13 -2.68 -16.09
N LYS A 210 -15.26 -3.67 -16.29
CA LYS A 210 -15.63 -5.09 -16.40
C LYS A 210 -16.06 -5.71 -15.07
N GLY A 211 -15.47 -5.29 -13.95
CA GLY A 211 -15.86 -5.76 -12.62
C GLY A 211 -15.50 -7.22 -12.30
N SER A 212 -14.58 -7.83 -13.05
CA SER A 212 -14.14 -9.21 -12.83
C SER A 212 -12.84 -9.25 -12.03
N PHE A 213 -12.91 -9.70 -10.78
CA PHE A 213 -11.75 -9.99 -9.94
C PHE A 213 -10.84 -11.08 -10.54
N VAL A 214 -11.43 -12.07 -11.20
CA VAL A 214 -10.67 -13.15 -11.86
C VAL A 214 -9.78 -12.61 -12.97
N GLU A 215 -10.27 -11.63 -13.75
CA GLU A 215 -9.45 -10.95 -14.75
C GLU A 215 -8.36 -10.07 -14.11
N MET A 216 -8.64 -9.48 -12.94
CA MET A 216 -7.64 -8.72 -12.18
C MET A 216 -6.49 -9.64 -11.74
N ILE A 217 -6.79 -10.78 -11.10
CA ILE A 217 -5.77 -11.77 -10.71
C ILE A 217 -5.01 -12.33 -11.92
N ALA A 218 -5.71 -12.66 -13.00
CA ALA A 218 -5.08 -13.17 -14.22
C ALA A 218 -4.08 -12.17 -14.83
N ARG A 219 -4.29 -10.86 -14.59
CA ARG A 219 -3.39 -9.79 -15.00
C ARG A 219 -2.38 -9.36 -13.94
N THR A 220 -2.41 -9.95 -12.74
CA THR A 220 -1.34 -9.86 -11.73
C THR A 220 -0.27 -10.96 -11.84
N ALA A 221 -0.26 -11.68 -12.97
CA ALA A 221 0.77 -12.67 -13.30
C ALA A 221 2.15 -12.01 -13.53
N ASP A 222 3.20 -12.82 -13.69
CA ASP A 222 4.59 -12.37 -13.79
C ASP A 222 4.77 -11.20 -14.78
N GLY A 223 5.41 -10.12 -14.32
CA GLY A 223 5.65 -8.87 -15.07
C GLY A 223 4.62 -7.76 -14.85
N ALA A 224 3.52 -8.02 -14.14
CA ALA A 224 2.51 -7.00 -13.81
C ALA A 224 3.02 -5.95 -12.80
N ALA A 225 2.54 -4.71 -12.92
CA ALA A 225 2.84 -3.65 -11.94
C ALA A 225 2.12 -3.85 -10.60
N ILE A 226 1.13 -4.74 -10.58
CA ILE A 226 0.28 -5.03 -9.43
C ILE A 226 0.30 -6.52 -9.19
N ARG A 227 0.42 -6.89 -7.92
CA ARG A 227 0.43 -8.27 -7.44
C ARG A 227 -0.76 -8.49 -6.52
N ALA A 228 -1.38 -9.66 -6.63
CA ALA A 228 -2.37 -10.15 -5.68
C ALA A 228 -1.87 -11.47 -5.08
N ARG A 229 -1.79 -11.58 -3.76
CA ARG A 229 -1.41 -12.84 -3.08
C ARG A 229 -2.17 -13.03 -1.78
N TYR A 230 -2.41 -14.29 -1.43
CA TYR A 230 -2.89 -14.61 -0.10
C TYR A 230 -1.75 -14.46 0.92
N ILE A 231 -2.07 -13.89 2.08
CA ILE A 231 -1.17 -13.78 3.23
C ILE A 231 -1.80 -14.49 4.44
N HIS A 232 -0.95 -15.21 5.17
CA HIS A 232 -1.29 -16.02 6.34
C HIS A 232 -0.59 -15.51 7.59
#